data_AF-A0A7R9KJ20-F1
#
_entry.id   AF-A0A7R9KJ20-F1
#
_cell.length_a   1.000
_cell.length_b   1.000
_cell.length_c   1.000
_cell.angle_alpha   90.00
_cell.angle_beta   90.00
_cell.angle_gamma   90.00
#
_symmetry.space_group_name_H-M   'P 1'
#
loop_
_entity.id
_entity.type
_entity.pdbx_description
1 polymer ?
#
loop_
_entity_poly.entity_id
_entity_poly.type
_entity_poly.pdbx_seq_one_letter_code
_entity_poly.pdbx_strand_id
1 'polypeptide(L)'
;MSSAGVCPELPVGGFCFDNYQRNEMLASKGFPVPKVTKTGTTIAGIIFKDGVILGADTRATSGPIVADKNCEKIHYLAPNMYCCGAGTAADTEQVTKMISSQLELHRLNTGKVVPVCAANRLLKQYLFRSVITTAAQLIIFYS
;
A
#
# COMPACT_ATOMS: atom_id res chain seq x y z
N MET A 1 27.80 -19.00 5.07
CA MET A 1 26.52 -18.71 5.74
C MET A 1 26.10 -17.32 5.29
N SER A 2 25.10 -17.24 4.40
CA SER A 2 24.72 -16.00 3.72
C SER A 2 24.05 -15.03 4.68
N SER A 3 24.63 -13.83 4.81
CA SER A 3 23.98 -12.68 5.39
C SER A 3 22.78 -12.31 4.51
N ALA A 4 21.59 -12.76 4.91
CA ALA A 4 20.34 -12.21 4.40
C ALA A 4 20.42 -10.69 4.57
N GLY A 5 20.19 -9.97 3.47
CA GLY A 5 20.38 -8.52 3.39
C GLY A 5 19.72 -7.81 4.57
N VAL A 6 20.52 -6.97 5.22
CA VAL A 6 20.16 -6.15 6.38
C VAL A 6 18.86 -5.41 6.06
N CYS A 7 17.75 -5.86 6.66
CA CYS A 7 16.57 -5.02 6.78
C CYS A 7 17.02 -3.80 7.61
N PRO A 8 16.81 -2.56 7.14
CA PRO A 8 17.11 -1.38 7.95
C PRO A 8 16.43 -1.54 9.31
N GLU A 9 17.16 -1.32 10.40
CA GLU A 9 16.53 -1.30 11.73
C GLU A 9 15.40 -0.27 11.69
N LEU A 10 14.18 -0.72 11.96
CA LEU A 10 13.02 0.15 11.96
C LEU A 10 13.22 1.17 13.08
N PRO A 11 13.06 2.48 12.81
CA PRO A 11 13.19 3.49 13.84
C PRO A 11 12.25 3.18 15.00
N VAL A 12 12.71 3.48 16.23
CA VAL A 12 11.93 3.31 17.45
C VAL A 12 10.59 4.03 17.28
N GLY A 13 9.48 3.28 17.38
CA GLY A 13 8.15 3.78 17.04
C GLY A 13 7.78 5.07 17.76
N GLY A 14 7.03 5.94 17.09
CA GLY A 14 6.59 7.23 17.61
C GLY A 14 6.07 8.15 16.49
N PHE A 15 5.44 9.26 16.86
CA PHE A 15 5.09 10.30 15.89
C PHE A 15 6.34 11.09 15.51
N CYS A 16 6.74 11.06 14.23
CA CYS A 16 7.80 11.88 13.68
C CYS A 16 7.19 13.15 13.05
N PHE A 17 7.52 14.30 13.61
CA PHE A 17 7.04 15.61 13.14
C PHE A 17 8.10 16.39 12.35
N ASP A 18 9.23 15.78 12.01
CA ASP A 18 10.35 16.44 11.33
C ASP A 18 9.91 17.08 10.01
N ASN A 19 9.04 16.40 9.27
CA ASN A 19 8.47 16.93 8.03
C ASN A 19 7.56 18.15 8.27
N TYR A 20 6.80 18.17 9.37
CA TYR A 20 5.97 19.30 9.74
C TYR A 20 6.85 20.51 10.09
N GLN A 21 7.82 20.33 11.00
CA GLN A 21 8.75 21.39 11.40
C GLN A 21 9.56 21.93 10.21
N ARG A 22 10.04 21.05 9.33
CA ARG A 22 10.72 21.43 8.09
C ARG A 22 9.82 22.26 7.18
N ASN A 23 8.55 21.85 7.01
CA ASN A 23 7.61 22.58 6.17
C ASN A 23 7.27 23.96 6.75
N GLU A 24 7.13 24.10 8.08
CA GLU A 24 6.98 25.41 8.74
C GLU A 24 8.19 26.31 8.53
N MET A 25 9.40 25.78 8.71
CA MET A 25 10.64 26.54 8.46
C MET A 25 10.76 27.01 7.00
N LEU A 26 10.36 26.17 6.05
CA LEU A 26 10.35 26.53 4.63
C LEU A 26 9.30 27.62 4.35
N ALA A 27 8.12 27.51 4.94
CA ALA A 27 7.07 28.52 4.84
C ALA A 27 7.53 29.88 5.42
N SER A 28 8.18 29.88 6.58
CA SER A 28 8.70 31.10 7.21
C SER A 28 9.81 31.77 6.39
N LYS A 29 10.51 31.00 5.55
CA LYS A 29 11.54 31.49 4.60
C LYS A 29 10.96 31.89 3.24
N GLY A 30 9.64 31.86 3.07
CA GLY A 30 8.96 32.27 1.83
C GLY A 30 8.95 31.20 0.73
N PHE A 31 9.34 29.96 1.01
CA PHE A 31 9.23 28.87 0.03
C PHE A 31 7.78 28.38 -0.06
N PRO A 32 7.32 27.98 -1.26
CA PRO A 32 5.99 27.42 -1.44
C PRO A 32 5.85 26.11 -0.66
N VAL A 33 4.80 26.01 0.15
CA VAL A 33 4.46 24.78 0.86
C VAL A 33 4.05 23.68 -0.13
N PRO A 34 4.50 22.42 0.08
CA PRO A 34 4.09 21.32 -0.79
C PRO A 34 2.57 21.19 -0.84
N LYS A 35 2.00 21.20 -2.05
CA LYS A 35 0.57 21.00 -2.24
C LYS A 35 0.23 19.54 -1.91
N VAL A 36 -0.61 19.34 -0.90
CA VAL A 36 -1.08 18.01 -0.52
C VAL A 36 -2.03 17.49 -1.60
N THR A 37 -1.66 16.40 -2.26
CA THR A 37 -2.55 15.68 -3.18
C THR A 37 -3.57 14.90 -2.37
N LYS A 38 -4.83 15.36 -2.36
CA LYS A 38 -5.94 14.61 -1.77
C LYS A 38 -6.40 13.54 -2.76
N THR A 39 -6.17 12.28 -2.43
CA THR A 39 -6.64 11.12 -3.20
C THR A 39 -8.05 10.69 -2.83
N GLY A 40 -8.64 11.31 -1.79
CA GLY A 40 -9.97 10.94 -1.27
C GLY A 40 -10.00 9.58 -0.56
N THR A 41 -8.84 8.98 -0.31
CA THR A 41 -8.69 7.67 0.34
C THR A 41 -7.65 7.76 1.44
N THR A 42 -7.98 7.23 2.61
CA THR A 42 -7.06 7.12 3.75
C THR A 42 -6.88 5.65 4.10
N ILE A 43 -5.63 5.19 4.01
CA ILE A 43 -5.22 3.83 4.39
C ILE A 43 -4.13 3.97 5.43
N ALA A 44 -4.20 3.14 6.47
CA ALA A 44 -3.18 3.03 7.50
C ALA A 44 -2.85 1.56 7.74
N GLY A 45 -1.59 1.29 8.04
CA GLY A 45 -1.11 -0.04 8.41
C GLY A 45 -0.15 0.05 9.60
N ILE A 46 -0.28 -0.88 10.54
CA ILE A 46 0.57 -0.94 11.74
C ILE A 46 1.13 -2.36 11.85
N ILE A 47 2.43 -2.47 12.10
CA ILE A 47 3.10 -3.72 12.44
C ILE A 47 3.18 -3.81 13.96
N PHE A 48 2.79 -4.95 14.53
CA PHE A 48 2.95 -5.27 15.94
C PHE A 48 3.67 -6.62 16.09
N LYS A 49 3.93 -7.03 17.33
CA LYS A 49 4.78 -8.19 17.65
C LYS A 49 4.42 -9.46 16.87
N ASP A 50 3.12 -9.75 16.75
CA ASP A 50 2.61 -11.02 16.23
C ASP A 50 1.80 -10.85 14.93
N GLY A 51 1.96 -9.71 14.25
CA GLY A 51 1.28 -9.49 12.97
C GLY A 51 1.09 -8.03 12.62
N VAL A 52 0.00 -7.77 11.91
CA VAL A 52 -0.26 -6.52 11.22
C VAL A 52 -1.73 -6.12 11.29
N ILE A 53 -2.00 -4.83 11.35
CA ILE A 53 -3.35 -4.25 11.31
C ILE A 53 -3.46 -3.37 10.08
N LEU A 54 -4.53 -3.55 9.31
CA LEU A 54 -4.88 -2.74 8.16
C LEU A 54 -6.18 -1.98 8.44
N GLY A 55 -6.18 -0.67 8.19
CA GLY A 55 -7.36 0.18 8.28
C GLY A 55 -7.50 1.02 7.02
N ALA A 56 -8.71 1.10 6.49
CA ALA A 56 -9.04 1.97 5.37
C ALA A 56 -10.42 2.61 5.56
N ASP A 57 -10.62 3.80 5.03
CA ASP A 57 -11.93 4.41 4.96
C ASP A 57 -12.80 3.77 3.86
N THR A 58 -14.12 3.79 3.99
CA THR A 58 -15.05 3.14 3.04
C THR A 58 -15.62 4.10 1.99
N ARG A 59 -15.31 5.40 2.09
CA ARG A 59 -15.85 6.43 1.20
C ARG A 59 -15.06 6.48 -0.10
N ALA A 60 -15.74 6.41 -1.24
CA ALA A 60 -15.21 6.71 -2.55
C ALA A 60 -15.93 7.92 -3.16
N THR A 61 -15.17 8.83 -3.75
CA THR A 61 -15.67 10.08 -4.33
C THR A 61 -15.30 10.19 -5.80
N SER A 62 -16.22 10.69 -6.62
CA SER A 62 -15.94 11.14 -7.99
C SER A 62 -16.03 12.66 -8.01
N GLY A 63 -14.86 13.32 -7.92
CA GLY A 63 -14.80 14.76 -7.66
C GLY A 63 -15.43 15.13 -6.31
N PRO A 64 -16.36 16.11 -6.24
CA PRO A 64 -16.99 16.51 -4.99
C PRO A 64 -18.12 15.56 -4.52
N ILE A 65 -18.52 14.57 -5.35
CA ILE A 65 -19.68 13.71 -5.09
C ILE A 65 -19.22 12.38 -4.49
N VAL A 66 -19.91 11.92 -3.44
CA VAL A 66 -19.72 10.56 -2.90
C VAL A 66 -20.33 9.57 -3.88
N ALA A 67 -19.48 8.84 -4.59
CA ALA A 67 -19.88 7.84 -5.58
C ALA A 67 -20.27 6.52 -4.90
N ASP A 68 -19.56 6.16 -3.82
CA ASP A 68 -19.86 4.98 -3.02
C ASP A 68 -19.51 5.25 -1.55
N LYS A 69 -20.38 4.82 -0.63
CA LYS A 69 -20.19 4.95 0.82
C LYS A 69 -19.53 3.73 1.45
N ASN A 70 -19.54 2.60 0.75
CA ASN A 70 -19.12 1.29 1.23
C ASN A 70 -18.11 0.63 0.25
N CYS A 71 -17.23 1.44 -0.33
CA CYS A 71 -16.19 0.94 -1.22
C CYS A 71 -15.16 0.15 -0.41
N GLU A 72 -14.97 -1.12 -0.74
CA GLU A 72 -13.93 -1.97 -0.14
C GLU A 72 -12.56 -1.59 -0.71
N LYS A 73 -11.68 -1.12 0.17
CA LYS A 73 -10.30 -0.74 -0.17
C LYS A 73 -9.26 -1.73 0.33
N ILE A 74 -9.68 -2.70 1.15
CA ILE A 74 -8.87 -3.80 1.64
C ILE A 74 -9.26 -5.03 0.83
N HIS A 75 -8.31 -5.56 0.09
CA HIS A 75 -8.51 -6.66 -0.84
C HIS A 75 -7.70 -7.88 -0.41
N TYR A 76 -8.29 -9.06 -0.61
CA TYR A 76 -7.63 -10.34 -0.36
C TYR A 76 -6.61 -10.66 -1.46
N LEU A 77 -5.43 -11.16 -1.07
CA LEU A 77 -4.43 -11.68 -2.01
C LEU A 77 -4.20 -13.18 -1.86
N ALA A 78 -3.92 -13.62 -0.63
CA ALA A 78 -3.61 -15.00 -0.29
C ALA A 78 -3.96 -15.24 1.20
N PRO A 79 -3.98 -16.50 1.69
CA PRO A 79 -4.42 -16.79 3.07
C PRO A 79 -3.68 -16.02 4.17
N ASN A 80 -2.41 -15.64 3.92
CA ASN A 80 -1.55 -14.89 4.84
C ASN A 80 -1.34 -13.42 4.42
N MET A 81 -2.11 -12.90 3.45
CA MET A 81 -1.81 -11.63 2.79
C MET A 81 -3.06 -10.87 2.35
N TYR A 82 -3.13 -9.61 2.77
CA TYR A 82 -4.08 -8.63 2.28
C TYR A 82 -3.33 -7.45 1.70
N CYS A 83 -4.04 -6.65 0.91
CA CYS A 83 -3.52 -5.43 0.35
C CYS A 83 -4.54 -4.31 0.31
N CYS A 84 -4.06 -3.07 0.31
CA CYS A 84 -4.93 -1.90 0.21
C CYS A 84 -4.72 -1.13 -1.09
N GLY A 85 -5.81 -0.72 -1.75
CA GLY A 85 -5.76 0.03 -3.00
C GLY A 85 -6.11 1.51 -2.81
N ALA A 86 -5.36 2.41 -3.43
CA ALA A 86 -5.71 3.82 -3.57
C ALA A 86 -5.65 4.25 -5.04
N GLY A 87 -6.43 5.27 -5.40
CA GLY A 87 -6.55 5.75 -6.78
C GLY A 87 -7.84 5.27 -7.44
N THR A 88 -7.78 4.96 -8.74
CA THR A 88 -8.93 4.46 -9.50
C THR A 88 -9.36 3.09 -8.99
N ALA A 89 -10.57 2.99 -8.44
CA ALA A 89 -11.09 1.76 -7.84
C ALA A 89 -11.08 0.54 -8.80
N ALA A 90 -11.43 0.76 -10.07
CA ALA A 90 -11.43 -0.29 -11.08
C ALA A 90 -10.03 -0.85 -11.35
N ASP A 91 -9.02 0.02 -11.42
CA ASP A 91 -7.63 -0.40 -11.63
C ASP A 91 -7.13 -1.21 -10.43
N THR A 92 -7.39 -0.74 -9.20
CA THR A 92 -6.96 -1.44 -7.98
C THR A 92 -7.59 -2.82 -7.87
N GLU A 93 -8.86 -2.97 -8.23
CA GLU A 93 -9.56 -4.25 -8.21
C GLU A 93 -9.00 -5.21 -9.27
N GLN A 94 -8.78 -4.73 -10.50
CA GLN A 94 -8.25 -5.56 -11.58
C GLN A 94 -6.82 -6.05 -11.29
N VAL A 95 -5.95 -5.15 -10.83
CA VAL A 95 -4.57 -5.49 -10.45
C VAL A 95 -4.57 -6.50 -9.33
N THR A 96 -5.39 -6.29 -8.29
CA THR A 96 -5.47 -7.20 -7.15
C THR A 96 -5.93 -8.60 -7.58
N LYS A 97 -7.01 -8.70 -8.36
CA LYS A 97 -7.51 -10.01 -8.84
C LYS A 97 -6.44 -10.79 -9.60
N MET A 98 -5.71 -10.10 -10.48
CA MET A 98 -4.66 -10.72 -11.29
C MET A 98 -3.46 -11.16 -10.45
N ILE A 99 -2.99 -10.32 -9.51
CA ILE A 99 -1.90 -10.70 -8.60
C ILE A 99 -2.34 -11.84 -7.68
N SER A 100 -3.54 -11.80 -7.11
CA SER A 100 -4.09 -12.89 -6.28
C SER A 100 -4.12 -14.23 -7.04
N SER A 101 -4.53 -14.20 -8.32
CA SER A 101 -4.54 -15.39 -9.18
C SER A 101 -3.14 -15.95 -9.41
N GLN A 102 -2.15 -15.08 -9.64
CA GLN A 102 -0.74 -15.50 -9.81
C GLN A 102 -0.15 -16.08 -8.52
N LEU A 103 -0.48 -15.49 -7.37
CA LEU A 103 -0.05 -15.99 -6.07
C LEU A 103 -0.65 -17.36 -5.78
N GLU A 104 -1.93 -17.55 -6.09
CA GLU A 104 -2.59 -18.85 -5.90
C GLU A 104 -1.98 -19.93 -6.80
N LEU A 105 -1.73 -19.62 -8.09
CA LEU A 105 -1.00 -20.54 -8.97
C LEU A 105 0.40 -20.86 -8.45
N HIS A 106 1.12 -19.87 -7.91
CA HIS A 106 2.43 -20.10 -7.31
C HIS A 106 2.34 -21.00 -6.07
N ARG A 107 1.32 -20.82 -5.23
CA ARG A 107 1.03 -21.65 -4.06
C ARG A 107 0.74 -23.09 -4.47
N LEU A 108 -0.12 -23.30 -5.46
CA LEU A 108 -0.48 -24.62 -5.98
C LEU A 108 0.71 -25.35 -6.61
N ASN A 109 1.55 -24.64 -7.38
CA ASN A 109 2.72 -25.23 -8.02
C ASN A 109 3.84 -25.58 -7.03
N THR A 110 4.00 -24.80 -5.96
CA THR A 110 5.07 -25.01 -4.98
C THR A 110 4.65 -25.83 -3.77
N GLY A 111 3.34 -25.96 -3.52
CA GLY A 111 2.78 -26.55 -2.31
C GLY A 111 3.10 -25.77 -1.03
N LYS A 112 3.58 -24.52 -1.13
CA LYS A 112 4.08 -23.71 -0.01
C LYS A 112 3.36 -22.38 0.08
N VAL A 113 3.30 -21.84 1.28
CA VAL A 113 2.82 -20.46 1.51
C VAL A 113 3.71 -19.48 0.77
N VAL A 114 3.10 -18.55 0.06
CA VAL A 114 3.82 -17.57 -0.75
C VAL A 114 4.36 -16.45 0.14
N PRO A 115 5.66 -16.10 0.05
CA PRO A 115 6.21 -15.02 0.85
C PRO A 115 5.77 -13.65 0.29
N VAL A 116 5.60 -12.67 1.18
CA VAL A 116 5.18 -11.29 0.84
C VAL A 116 6.09 -10.63 -0.21
N CYS A 117 7.39 -10.94 -0.18
CA CYS A 117 8.35 -10.42 -1.15
C CYS A 117 8.05 -10.86 -2.60
N ALA A 118 7.45 -12.02 -2.80
CA ALA A 118 7.05 -12.50 -4.12
C ALA A 118 5.91 -11.64 -4.69
N ALA A 119 4.87 -11.38 -3.90
CA ALA A 119 3.78 -10.49 -4.30
C ALA A 119 4.28 -9.07 -4.58
N ASN A 120 5.16 -8.54 -3.72
CA ASN A 120 5.76 -7.21 -3.93
C ASN A 120 6.52 -7.14 -5.26
N ARG A 121 7.24 -8.21 -5.62
CA ARG A 121 7.98 -8.27 -6.88
C ARG A 121 7.05 -8.34 -8.10
N LEU A 122 6.01 -9.18 -8.06
CA LEU A 122 5.03 -9.27 -9.14
C LEU A 122 4.33 -7.93 -9.36
N LEU A 123 3.91 -7.28 -8.27
CA LEU A 123 3.25 -5.99 -8.31
C LEU A 123 4.16 -4.91 -8.90
N LYS A 124 5.40 -4.78 -8.39
CA LYS A 124 6.37 -3.79 -8.89
C LYS A 124 6.65 -3.97 -10.37
N GLN A 125 6.83 -5.22 -10.82
CA GLN A 125 7.05 -5.51 -12.23
C GLN A 125 5.83 -5.15 -13.09
N TYR A 126 4.62 -5.45 -12.61
CA TYR A 126 3.39 -5.12 -13.31
C TYR A 126 3.18 -3.60 -13.40
N LEU A 127 3.27 -2.89 -12.28
CA LEU A 127 3.10 -1.44 -12.21
C LEU A 127 4.18 -0.67 -12.98
N PHE A 128 5.41 -1.20 -13.06
CA PHE A 128 6.46 -0.58 -13.84
C PHE A 128 6.24 -0.74 -15.35
N ARG A 129 5.67 -1.87 -15.78
CA ARG A 129 5.44 -2.16 -17.20
C ARG A 129 4.18 -1.52 -17.74
N SER A 130 3.14 -1.48 -16.93
CA SER A 130 1.90 -0.79 -17.23
C SER A 130 2.16 0.71 -17.06
N VAL A 131 2.22 1.49 -18.14
CA VAL A 131 2.31 2.97 -18.12
C VAL A 131 0.99 3.58 -17.62
N ILE A 132 0.36 2.96 -16.62
CA ILE A 132 -0.89 3.40 -16.03
C ILE A 132 -0.49 4.19 -14.80
N THR A 133 -0.82 5.48 -14.84
CA THR A 133 -0.65 6.50 -13.80
C THR A 133 -1.50 6.20 -12.55
N THR A 134 -1.63 4.95 -12.13
CA THR A 134 -2.44 4.60 -10.97
C THR A 134 -1.55 4.63 -9.75
N ALA A 135 -1.84 5.54 -8.84
CA ALA A 135 -1.26 5.62 -7.50
C ALA A 135 -1.75 4.47 -6.60
N ALA A 136 -1.71 3.23 -7.11
CA ALA A 136 -2.00 2.03 -6.36
C ALA A 136 -0.88 1.81 -5.33
N GLN A 137 -1.03 2.44 -4.17
CA GLN A 137 -0.17 2.20 -3.02
C GLN A 137 -0.59 0.89 -2.37
N LEU A 138 -0.09 -0.21 -2.92
CA LEU A 138 -0.35 -1.53 -2.38
C LEU A 138 0.55 -1.80 -1.17
N ILE A 139 -0.03 -1.76 0.02
CA ILE A 139 0.67 -2.18 1.23
C ILE A 139 0.43 -3.68 1.42
N ILE A 140 1.51 -4.45 1.46
CA ILE A 140 1.46 -5.91 1.64
C ILE A 140 2.01 -6.23 3.01
N PHE A 141 1.23 -6.94 3.82
CA PHE A 141 1.64 -7.29 5.17
C PHE A 141 1.77 -8.82 5.37
N TYR A 142 2.69 -9.19 6.26
CA TYR A 142 3.06 -10.55 6.64
C TYR A 142 2.52 -10.88 8.05
N SER A 143 2.15 -12.14 8.28
CA SER A 143 2.24 -12.78 9.62
C SER A 143 3.26 -13.91 9.56
#